data_AF-A0A1X9XJE5-F1
#
_entry.id   AF-A0A1X9XJE5-F1
#
_cell.length_a   1.000
_cell.length_b   1.000
_cell.length_c   1.000
_cell.angle_alpha   90.00
_cell.angle_beta   90.00
_cell.angle_gamma   90.00
#
_symmetry.space_group_name_H-M   'P 1'
#
loop_
_entity.id
_entity.type
_entity.pdbx_description
1 polymer ?
#
loop_
_entity_poly.entity_id
_entity_poly.type
_entity_poly.pdbx_seq_one_letter_code
_entity_poly.pdbx_strand_id
1 'polypeptide(L)' 'IGGHGGGLGNLGIATITNCTITGNSASGGFASDGGLHSGGTTHLRNTIVAGNTGT' A
#
# COMPACT_ATOMS: atom_id res chain seq x y z
N ILE A 1 -6.74 -13.89 12.00
CA ILE A 1 -6.32 -12.48 12.19
C ILE A 1 -6.12 -11.84 10.81
N GLY A 2 -7.07 -11.03 10.34
CA GLY A 2 -6.95 -10.34 9.05
C GLY A 2 -6.63 -8.87 9.30
N GLY A 3 -5.40 -8.44 9.03
CA GLY A 3 -5.13 -7.01 8.85
C GLY A 3 -5.59 -6.61 7.46
N HIS A 4 -6.15 -5.42 7.32
CA HIS A 4 -6.37 -4.82 6.01
C HIS A 4 -5.18 -3.91 5.70
N GLY A 5 -4.43 -4.22 4.64
CA GLY A 5 -3.43 -3.30 4.11
C GLY A 5 -4.15 -2.02 3.66
N GLY A 6 -3.75 -0.88 4.23
CA GLY A 6 -4.59 0.31 4.25
C GLY A 6 -4.96 0.92 2.91
N GLY A 7 -4.24 0.61 1.84
CA GLY A 7 -4.42 1.24 0.52
C GLY A 7 -4.18 0.30 -0.66
N LEU A 8 -3.04 -0.39 -0.69
CA LEU A 8 -2.72 -1.34 -1.76
C LEU A 8 -2.02 -2.58 -1.21
N GLY A 9 -2.63 -3.75 -1.42
CA GLY A 9 -2.03 -5.05 -1.15
C GLY A 9 -1.73 -5.78 -2.45
N ASN A 10 -0.44 -6.03 -2.75
CA ASN A 10 -0.03 -6.79 -3.92
C ASN A 10 0.83 -8.00 -3.54
N LEU A 11 0.37 -9.21 -3.85
CA LEU A 11 1.14 -10.46 -3.70
C LEU A 11 1.70 -10.98 -5.05
N GLY A 12 1.41 -10.31 -6.16
CA GLY A 12 1.85 -10.67 -7.50
C GLY A 12 2.60 -9.52 -8.18
N ILE A 13 2.31 -9.24 -9.44
CA ILE A 13 2.91 -8.10 -10.16
C ILE A 13 1.85 -7.01 -10.32
N ALA A 14 2.11 -5.83 -9.77
CA ALA A 14 1.26 -4.65 -9.94
C ALA A 14 2.04 -3.54 -10.67
N THR A 15 1.37 -2.83 -11.57
CA THR A 15 1.90 -1.60 -12.19
C THR A 15 0.94 -0.46 -11.89
N ILE A 16 1.44 0.57 -11.24
CA ILE A 16 0.71 1.78 -10.87
C ILE A 16 1.35 2.95 -11.60
N THR A 17 0.56 3.63 -12.42
CA THR A 17 1.06 4.70 -13.30
C THR A 17 0.19 5.93 -13.17
N ASN A 18 0.81 7.09 -12.93
CA ASN A 18 0.12 8.39 -12.78
C ASN A 18 -0.94 8.41 -11.67
N CYS A 19 -0.67 7.76 -10.53
CA CYS A 19 -1.62 7.71 -9.40
C CYS A 19 -1.15 8.56 -8.20
N THR A 20 -2.07 8.84 -7.29
CA THR A 20 -1.77 9.38 -5.96
C THR A 20 -2.38 8.46 -4.91
N ILE A 21 -1.53 7.81 -4.11
CA ILE A 21 -1.89 6.91 -3.02
C ILE A 21 -1.58 7.65 -1.71
N THR A 22 -2.60 8.26 -1.12
CA THR A 22 -2.47 9.10 0.08
C THR A 22 -3.61 8.89 1.05
N GLY A 23 -3.36 9.12 2.34
CA GLY A 23 -4.39 9.04 3.39
C GLY A 23 -4.90 7.63 3.65
N ASN A 24 -4.18 6.61 3.19
CA ASN A 24 -4.50 5.22 3.50
C ASN A 24 -4.02 4.90 4.92
N SER A 25 -4.73 4.01 5.62
CA SER A 25 -4.34 3.58 6.97
C SER A 25 -4.53 2.09 7.14
N ALA A 26 -3.47 1.41 7.57
CA ALA A 26 -3.50 -0.03 7.84
C ALA A 26 -3.67 -0.28 9.35
N SER A 27 -4.43 -1.30 9.70
CA SER A 27 -4.62 -1.75 11.09
C SER A 27 -4.55 -3.27 11.21
N GLY A 28 -4.25 -3.77 12.41
CA GLY A 28 -4.11 -5.20 12.68
C GLY A 28 -2.81 -5.77 12.14
N GLY A 29 -2.82 -7.00 11.62
CA GLY A 29 -1.59 -7.74 11.26
C GLY A 29 -0.68 -7.09 10.20
N PHE A 30 -1.19 -6.10 9.45
CA PHE A 30 -0.45 -5.33 8.45
C PHE A 30 -0.39 -3.84 8.80
N ALA A 31 -0.57 -3.51 10.07
CA ALA A 31 -0.48 -2.16 10.62
C ALA A 31 0.71 -1.39 10.05
N SER A 32 1.92 -1.95 10.12
CA SER A 32 3.15 -1.29 9.69
C SER A 32 3.21 -0.86 8.21
N ASP A 33 2.36 -1.41 7.34
CA ASP A 33 2.45 -1.16 5.90
C ASP A 33 1.80 0.14 5.46
N GLY A 34 0.95 0.73 6.32
CA GLY A 34 0.39 2.08 6.29
C GLY A 34 -0.45 2.47 5.07
N GLY A 35 -0.09 2.05 3.87
CA GLY A 35 -0.85 2.28 2.63
C GLY A 35 -0.38 1.47 1.44
N LEU A 36 0.81 0.85 1.46
CA LEU A 36 1.25 -0.02 0.38
C LEU A 36 2.01 -1.23 0.93
N HIS A 37 1.34 -2.38 0.94
CA HIS A 37 1.93 -3.68 1.22
C HIS A 37 2.19 -4.42 -0.11
N SER A 38 3.45 -4.72 -0.40
CA SER A 38 3.84 -5.49 -1.59
C SER A 38 4.61 -6.74 -1.17
N GLY A 39 3.91 -7.87 -1.09
CA GLY A 39 4.53 -9.20 -0.97
C GLY A 39 5.05 -9.74 -2.31
N GLY A 40 4.69 -9.10 -3.43
CA GLY A 40 5.25 -9.34 -4.77
C GLY A 40 5.98 -8.11 -5.34
N THR A 41 6.05 -8.00 -6.67
CA THR A 41 6.71 -6.88 -7.36
C THR A 41 5.72 -5.77 -7.69
N THR A 42 5.97 -4.56 -7.21
CA THR A 42 5.15 -3.38 -7.54
C THR A 42 5.97 -2.35 -8.29
N HIS A 43 5.56 -2.01 -9.50
CA HIS A 43 6.13 -0.93 -10.31
C HIS A 43 5.34 0.34 -10.10
N LEU A 44 5.97 1.36 -9.54
CA LEU A 44 5.39 2.70 -9.41
C LEU A 44 6.03 3.60 -10.46
N ARG A 45 5.22 4.16 -11.36
CA ARG A 45 5.65 5.15 -12.35
C ARG A 45 4.85 6.43 -12.18
N ASN A 46 5.52 7.56 -12.08
CA ASN A 46 4.90 8.88 -11.92
C ASN A 46 3.80 8.89 -10.85
N THR A 47 4.04 8.20 -9.73
CA THR A 47 3.01 7.98 -8.70
C THR A 47 3.50 8.55 -7.38
N ILE A 48 2.61 9.19 -6.64
CA ILE A 48 2.87 9.70 -5.29
C ILE A 48 2.35 8.68 -4.28
N VAL A 49 3.20 8.25 -3.35
CA VAL A 49 2.81 7.42 -2.20
C VAL A 49 3.25 8.16 -0.93
N ALA A 50 2.35 8.92 -0.32
CA ALA A 50 2.66 9.81 0.79
C ALA A 50 1.49 9.90 1.78
N GLY A 51 1.76 10.25 3.04
CA GLY A 51 0.70 10.45 4.04
C GLY A 51 -0.12 9.19 4.34
N ASN A 52 0.46 8.01 4.16
CA ASN A 52 -0.17 6.74 4.52
C ASN A 52 0.38 6.26 5.87
N THR A 53 -0.49 5.76 6.75
CA THR A 53 -0.14 5.55 8.17
C THR A 53 -0.46 4.16 8.66
N GLY A 54 0.49 3.57 9.38
CA GLY A 54 0.32 2.30 10.05
C GLY A 54 0.10 2.44 11.54
N THR A 55 -0.89 1.74 12.11
CA THR A 55 -1.17 1.78 13.56
C THR A 55 -1.10 0.41 14.21
#